data_AF-A0A286DSH2-F1
#
_entry.id   AF-A0A286DSH2-F1
#
_cell.length_a   1.000
_cell.length_b   1.000
_cell.length_c   1.000
_cell.angle_alpha   90.00
_cell.angle_beta   90.00
_cell.angle_gamma   90.00
#
_symmetry.space_group_name_H-M   'P 1'
#
loop_
_entity.id
_entity.type
_entity.pdbx_description
1 polymer ?
#
loop_
_entity_poly.entity_id
_entity_poly.type
_entity_poly.pdbx_seq_one_letter_code
_entity_poly.pdbx_strand_id
1 'polypeptide(L)'
;DLEARAKQLDATYDFRPLISARGWLPPVITEAVDVAHLTPDQIRTASHVYEIIQPERFVSNPPTWRGWLMAGLSTVPPDEPVGGLIPENGVQRDIWQAAVNEGWAEGRQSADETLEANVNRLTRDYNGMLQYVLLRRQNLITAPVVTERQQTVTGDSNKLTTGDRERRLESRAGFVTDKAKWKPVINTEKR
;
A
#
# COMPACT_ATOMS: atom_id res chain seq x y z
N ASP A 1 13.77 15.26 -7.01
CA ASP A 1 12.67 15.90 -6.27
C ASP A 1 11.33 15.28 -6.67
N LEU A 2 10.55 14.82 -5.70
CA LEU A 2 9.26 14.14 -5.91
C LEU A 2 8.15 15.12 -6.30
N GLU A 3 8.14 16.32 -5.72
CA GLU A 3 7.11 17.32 -6.00
C GLU A 3 7.24 17.87 -7.42
N ALA A 4 8.47 18.04 -7.92
CA ALA A 4 8.72 18.36 -9.32
C ALA A 4 8.13 17.31 -10.30
N ARG A 5 7.96 16.05 -9.85
CA ARG A 5 7.39 14.95 -10.63
C ARG A 5 5.93 14.63 -10.26
N ALA A 6 5.29 15.43 -9.43
CA ALA A 6 3.96 15.15 -8.89
C ALA A 6 2.92 14.81 -9.96
N LYS A 7 2.85 15.60 -11.05
CA LYS A 7 1.90 15.36 -12.16
C LYS A 7 2.10 14.01 -12.84
N GLN A 8 3.36 13.58 -13.01
CA GLN A 8 3.67 12.29 -13.60
C GLN A 8 3.28 11.14 -12.66
N LEU A 9 3.55 11.30 -11.37
CA LEU A 9 3.19 10.31 -10.35
C LEU A 9 1.67 10.20 -10.18
N ASP A 10 0.94 11.32 -10.23
CA ASP A 10 -0.53 11.34 -10.20
C ASP A 10 -1.13 10.61 -11.42
N ALA A 11 -0.52 10.75 -12.60
CA ALA A 11 -0.96 10.05 -13.80
C ALA A 11 -0.59 8.56 -13.80
N THR A 12 0.56 8.20 -13.21
CA THR A 12 1.04 6.81 -13.16
C THR A 12 0.29 6.00 -12.12
N TYR A 13 0.05 6.57 -10.94
CA TYR A 13 -0.60 5.93 -9.81
C TYR A 13 -1.99 6.51 -9.57
N ASP A 14 -2.88 6.33 -10.55
CA ASP A 14 -4.27 6.77 -10.41
C ASP A 14 -5.12 5.70 -9.69
N PHE A 15 -5.41 5.95 -8.41
CA PHE A 15 -6.25 5.07 -7.59
C PHE A 15 -7.75 5.32 -7.76
N ARG A 16 -8.16 6.44 -8.38
CA ARG A 16 -9.59 6.82 -8.49
C ARG A 16 -10.42 5.76 -9.21
N PRO A 17 -9.96 5.16 -10.33
CA PRO A 17 -10.70 4.11 -11.03
C PRO A 17 -10.81 2.81 -10.23
N LEU A 18 -9.93 2.60 -9.24
CA LEU A 18 -9.90 1.37 -8.43
C LEU A 18 -10.91 1.42 -7.29
N ILE A 19 -11.39 2.60 -6.92
CA ILE A 19 -12.37 2.74 -5.85
C ILE A 19 -13.72 2.22 -6.34
N SER A 20 -14.28 1.28 -5.59
CA SER A 20 -15.63 0.77 -5.83
C SER A 20 -16.67 1.88 -5.69
N ALA A 21 -17.78 1.76 -6.43
CA ALA A 21 -18.94 2.65 -6.26
C ALA A 21 -19.46 2.71 -4.81
N ARG A 22 -19.15 1.70 -3.98
CA ARG A 22 -19.50 1.68 -2.55
C ARG A 22 -18.45 2.35 -1.63
N GLY A 23 -17.39 2.94 -2.18
CA GLY A 23 -16.39 3.74 -1.45
C GLY A 23 -15.25 2.94 -0.80
N TRP A 24 -15.01 1.70 -1.24
CA TRP A 24 -13.89 0.89 -0.76
C TRP A 24 -12.81 0.72 -1.82
N LEU A 25 -11.57 0.61 -1.35
CA LEU A 25 -10.39 0.32 -2.15
C LEU A 25 -10.15 -1.21 -2.15
N PRO A 26 -9.82 -1.81 -3.31
CA PRO A 26 -9.63 -3.26 -3.43
C PRO A 26 -8.49 -3.80 -2.57
N PRO A 27 -8.49 -5.11 -2.29
CA PRO A 27 -7.37 -5.75 -1.63
C PRO A 27 -6.14 -5.72 -2.54
N VAL A 28 -4.96 -5.78 -1.91
CA VAL A 28 -3.69 -5.92 -2.61
C VAL A 28 -3.38 -7.41 -2.74
N ILE A 29 -3.21 -7.86 -3.98
CA ILE A 29 -2.89 -9.25 -4.31
C ILE A 29 -1.46 -9.36 -4.83
N THR A 30 -0.69 -10.29 -4.29
CA THR A 30 0.59 -10.72 -4.89
C THR A 30 0.38 -11.97 -5.72
N GLU A 31 1.18 -12.12 -6.77
CA GLU A 31 1.23 -13.30 -7.62
C GLU A 31 2.66 -13.82 -7.64
N ALA A 32 2.81 -15.13 -7.44
CA ALA A 32 4.05 -15.85 -7.71
C ALA A 32 3.79 -16.88 -8.80
N VAL A 33 4.61 -16.85 -9.85
CA VAL A 33 4.51 -17.73 -11.02
C VAL A 33 5.60 -18.80 -10.94
N ASP A 34 5.29 -20.02 -11.39
CA ASP A 34 6.22 -21.15 -11.46
C ASP A 34 6.96 -21.45 -10.14
N VAL A 35 6.19 -21.51 -9.05
CA VAL A 35 6.70 -21.76 -7.71
C VAL A 35 6.99 -23.24 -7.54
N ALA A 36 8.19 -23.56 -7.06
CA ALA A 36 8.56 -24.90 -6.60
C ALA A 36 8.92 -24.87 -5.11
N HIS A 37 8.29 -25.73 -4.32
CA HIS A 37 8.65 -25.97 -2.93
C HIS A 37 9.20 -27.39 -2.81
N LEU A 38 10.42 -27.50 -2.27
CA LEU A 38 11.14 -28.75 -2.14
C LEU A 38 11.37 -29.04 -0.65
N THR A 39 10.91 -30.21 -0.21
CA THR A 39 11.37 -30.87 1.02
C THR A 39 12.28 -32.05 0.63
N PRO A 40 13.02 -32.66 1.56
CA PRO A 40 13.87 -33.82 1.24
C PRO A 40 13.13 -35.00 0.59
N ASP A 41 11.82 -35.09 0.79
CA ASP A 41 10.93 -36.17 0.39
C ASP A 41 9.81 -35.76 -0.59
N GLN A 42 9.60 -34.47 -0.84
CA GLN A 42 8.50 -33.98 -1.68
C GLN A 42 8.89 -32.77 -2.53
N ILE A 43 8.46 -32.76 -3.80
CA ILE A 43 8.49 -31.59 -4.67
C ILE A 43 7.04 -31.19 -4.96
N ARG A 44 6.69 -29.93 -4.69
CA ARG A 44 5.39 -29.34 -5.02
C ARG A 44 5.61 -28.16 -5.96
N THR A 45 5.01 -28.22 -7.14
CA THR A 45 5.03 -27.10 -8.10
C THR A 45 3.65 -26.46 -8.23
N ALA A 46 3.62 -25.17 -8.51
CA ALA A 46 2.41 -24.42 -8.80
C ALA A 46 2.70 -23.36 -9.88
N SER A 47 1.89 -23.35 -10.94
CA SER A 47 2.04 -22.35 -12.00
C SER A 47 1.72 -20.93 -11.52
N HIS A 48 0.72 -20.78 -10.63
CA HIS A 48 0.36 -19.50 -10.03
C HIS A 48 0.00 -19.67 -8.56
N VAL A 49 0.49 -18.78 -7.72
CA VAL A 49 0.10 -18.63 -6.32
C VAL A 49 -0.34 -17.20 -6.11
N TYR A 50 -1.60 -16.99 -5.74
CA TYR A 50 -2.14 -15.68 -5.39
C TYR A 50 -2.29 -15.56 -3.89
N GLU A 51 -1.94 -14.40 -3.34
CA GLU A 51 -2.08 -14.11 -1.92
C GLU A 51 -2.65 -12.71 -1.71
N ILE A 52 -3.58 -12.57 -0.76
CA ILE A 52 -4.09 -11.26 -0.33
C ILE A 52 -3.18 -10.76 0.78
N ILE A 53 -2.30 -9.81 0.47
CA ILE A 53 -1.35 -9.25 1.44
C ILE A 53 -1.90 -8.03 2.19
N GLN A 54 -2.92 -7.37 1.64
CA GLN A 54 -3.69 -6.35 2.34
C GLN A 54 -5.17 -6.50 1.99
N PRO A 55 -6.09 -6.58 2.96
CA PRO A 55 -7.52 -6.67 2.69
C PRO A 55 -8.09 -5.34 2.20
N GLU A 56 -9.28 -5.39 1.61
CA GLU A 56 -10.02 -4.20 1.22
C GLU A 56 -10.39 -3.33 2.43
N ARG A 57 -10.48 -2.02 2.19
CA ARG A 57 -10.82 -1.03 3.22
C ARG A 57 -11.64 0.12 2.65
N PHE A 58 -12.50 0.70 3.47
CA PHE A 58 -13.14 1.96 3.13
C PHE A 58 -12.12 3.09 3.07
N VAL A 59 -12.32 4.00 2.13
CA VAL A 59 -11.52 5.21 1.99
C VAL A 59 -12.46 6.41 1.90
N SER A 60 -12.13 7.49 2.61
CA SER A 60 -12.88 8.74 2.54
C SER A 60 -12.57 9.51 1.26
N ASN A 61 -11.29 9.53 0.88
CA ASN A 61 -10.78 10.14 -0.33
C ASN A 61 -9.89 9.13 -1.09
N PRO A 62 -9.77 9.25 -2.42
CA PRO A 62 -8.79 8.50 -3.18
C PRO A 62 -7.39 8.68 -2.58
N PRO A 63 -6.67 7.60 -2.28
CA PRO A 63 -5.30 7.70 -1.82
C PRO A 63 -4.40 8.25 -2.94
N THR A 64 -3.26 8.81 -2.57
CA THR A 64 -2.27 9.36 -3.51
C THR A 64 -0.91 8.74 -3.23
N TRP A 65 0.00 8.77 -4.22
CA TRP A 65 1.36 8.25 -4.08
C TRP A 65 2.12 8.85 -2.89
N ARG A 66 1.77 10.07 -2.44
CA ARG A 66 2.39 10.73 -1.28
C ARG A 66 2.28 9.89 -0.02
N GLY A 67 1.14 9.21 0.19
CA GLY A 67 0.93 8.35 1.35
C GLY A 67 1.88 7.14 1.41
N TRP A 68 2.43 6.73 0.27
CA TRP A 68 3.45 5.69 0.21
C TRP A 68 4.86 6.28 0.20
N LEU A 69 5.14 7.23 -0.70
CA LEU A 69 6.51 7.71 -0.92
C LEU A 69 7.05 8.53 0.25
N MET A 70 6.19 9.23 0.99
CA MET A 70 6.60 10.03 2.15
C MET A 70 6.59 9.22 3.46
N ALA A 71 6.15 7.97 3.44
CA ALA A 71 6.03 7.17 4.66
C ALA A 71 7.43 6.91 5.27
N GLY A 72 7.61 7.26 6.53
CA GLY A 72 8.88 7.05 7.26
C GLY A 72 10.01 8.01 6.87
N LEU A 73 9.80 8.93 5.93
CA LEU A 73 10.74 10.00 5.63
C LEU A 73 10.45 11.22 6.51
N SER A 74 11.48 11.77 7.14
CA SER A 74 11.32 13.05 7.84
C SER A 74 11.11 14.16 6.81
N THR A 75 10.01 14.90 6.97
CA THR A 75 9.73 16.13 6.21
C THR A 75 9.98 17.38 7.05
N VAL A 76 10.40 17.20 8.31
CA VAL A 76 10.66 18.26 9.27
C VAL A 76 12.17 18.47 9.37
N PRO A 77 12.65 19.73 9.35
CA PRO A 77 14.04 20.03 9.64
C PRO A 77 14.46 19.47 11.00
N PRO A 78 15.70 18.98 11.17
CA PRO A 78 16.18 18.58 12.49
C PRO A 78 16.23 19.79 13.42
N ASP A 79 15.96 19.54 14.70
CA ASP A 79 16.09 20.55 15.75
C ASP A 79 17.54 21.03 15.86
N GLU A 80 17.73 22.28 16.31
CA GLU A 80 19.07 22.80 16.60
C GLU A 80 19.76 21.93 17.65
N PRO A 81 21.08 21.68 17.51
CA PRO A 81 21.82 20.90 18.50
C PRO A 81 21.70 21.55 19.89
N VAL A 82 21.24 20.77 20.87
CA VAL A 82 21.16 21.20 22.27
C VAL A 82 22.56 21.65 22.72
N GLY A 83 22.67 22.82 23.35
CA GLY A 83 23.93 23.58 23.56
C GLY A 83 25.10 22.88 24.25
N GLY A 84 24.99 21.62 24.66
CA GLY A 84 26.09 20.78 25.14
C GLY A 84 26.89 20.04 24.05
N LEU A 85 26.50 20.15 22.77
CA LEU A 85 27.20 19.55 21.64
C LEU A 85 28.17 20.50 20.91
N ILE A 86 28.41 21.68 21.49
CA ILE A 86 29.33 22.68 20.92
C ILE A 86 30.75 22.30 21.33
N PRO A 87 31.67 22.02 20.39
CA PRO A 87 33.01 21.57 20.75
C PRO A 87 33.85 22.69 21.38
N GLU A 88 34.51 22.42 22.50
CA GLU A 88 35.25 23.42 23.29
C GLU A 88 36.69 23.64 22.78
N ASN A 89 37.30 22.64 22.13
CA ASN A 89 38.68 22.69 21.66
C ASN A 89 38.85 22.12 20.23
N GLY A 90 40.06 22.27 19.66
CA GLY A 90 40.34 21.86 18.28
C GLY A 90 40.14 20.36 18.03
N VAL A 91 40.61 19.51 18.95
CA VAL A 91 40.45 18.04 18.84
C VAL A 91 38.98 17.64 18.87
N GLN A 92 38.19 18.24 19.77
CA GLN A 92 36.75 18.01 19.83
C GLN A 92 36.04 18.50 18.56
N ARG A 93 36.48 19.64 17.98
CA ARG A 93 35.94 20.12 16.70
C ARG A 93 36.17 19.14 15.57
N ASP A 94 37.36 18.55 15.48
CA ASP A 94 37.68 17.60 14.42
C ASP A 94 36.84 16.32 14.54
N ILE A 95 36.70 15.77 15.76
CA ILE A 95 35.86 14.60 16.03
C ILE A 95 34.39 14.92 15.74
N TRP A 96 33.90 16.08 16.19
CA TRP A 96 32.53 16.53 15.94
C TRP A 96 32.26 16.67 14.44
N GLN A 97 33.16 17.31 13.69
CA GLN A 97 32.97 17.49 12.25
C GLN A 97 32.98 16.16 11.50
N ALA A 98 33.85 15.23 11.90
CA ALA A 98 33.88 13.88 11.33
C ALA A 98 32.56 13.13 11.60
N ALA A 99 32.08 13.12 12.85
CA ALA A 99 30.84 12.46 13.23
C ALA A 99 29.61 13.09 12.56
N VAL A 100 29.58 14.43 12.41
CA VAL A 100 28.50 15.13 11.68
C VAL A 100 28.52 14.72 10.21
N ASN A 101 29.68 14.70 9.56
CA ASN A 101 29.80 14.31 8.16
C ASN A 101 29.39 12.85 7.93
N GLU A 102 29.78 11.95 8.83
CA GLU A 102 29.39 10.54 8.82
C GLU A 102 27.88 10.38 9.00
N GLY A 103 27.30 10.98 10.04
CA GLY A 103 25.85 10.96 10.27
C GLY A 103 25.04 11.55 9.11
N TRP A 104 25.57 12.55 8.40
CA TRP A 104 24.96 13.09 7.17
C TRP A 104 25.06 12.15 5.97
N ALA A 105 26.14 11.40 5.85
CA ALA A 105 26.26 10.37 4.82
C ALA A 105 25.28 9.21 5.10
N GLU A 106 25.26 8.71 6.33
CA GLU A 106 24.37 7.63 6.77
C GLU A 106 22.89 8.03 6.66
N GLY A 107 22.54 9.23 7.09
CA GLY A 107 21.17 9.74 6.99
C GLY A 107 20.68 9.84 5.54
N ARG A 108 21.54 10.25 4.60
CA ARG A 108 21.22 10.25 3.17
C ARG A 108 21.03 8.84 2.64
N GLN A 109 21.95 7.92 2.95
CA GLN A 109 21.83 6.53 2.53
C GLN A 109 20.54 5.89 3.07
N SER A 110 20.22 6.08 4.34
CA SER A 110 19.00 5.56 4.96
C SER A 110 17.73 6.14 4.32
N ALA A 111 17.74 7.43 3.98
CA ALA A 111 16.62 8.06 3.27
C ALA A 111 16.45 7.50 1.85
N ASP A 112 17.55 7.25 1.13
CA ASP A 112 17.53 6.65 -0.21
C ASP A 112 16.98 5.21 -0.17
N GLU A 113 17.45 4.38 0.76
CA GLU A 113 16.97 3.02 0.98
C GLU A 113 15.48 2.99 1.37
N THR A 114 15.06 3.92 2.23
CA THR A 114 13.65 4.07 2.62
C THR A 114 12.79 4.47 1.43
N LEU A 115 13.25 5.41 0.60
CA LEU A 115 12.53 5.82 -0.59
C LEU A 115 12.42 4.69 -1.60
N GLU A 116 13.48 3.92 -1.82
CA GLU A 116 13.46 2.75 -2.69
C GLU A 116 12.43 1.71 -2.20
N ALA A 117 12.46 1.38 -0.91
CA ALA A 117 11.48 0.48 -0.29
C ALA A 117 10.04 1.00 -0.46
N ASN A 118 9.83 2.31 -0.31
CA ASN A 118 8.53 2.94 -0.50
C ASN A 118 8.04 2.88 -1.94
N VAL A 119 8.92 3.09 -2.93
CA VAL A 119 8.60 2.94 -4.35
C VAL A 119 8.21 1.50 -4.67
N ASN A 120 8.95 0.54 -4.14
CA ASN A 120 8.64 -0.89 -4.30
C ASN A 120 7.28 -1.23 -3.68
N ARG A 121 7.00 -0.72 -2.49
CA ARG A 121 5.70 -0.89 -1.82
C ARG A 121 4.56 -0.26 -2.61
N LEU A 122 4.72 0.96 -3.10
CA LEU A 122 3.72 1.66 -3.92
C LEU A 122 3.41 0.86 -5.19
N THR A 123 4.46 0.45 -5.91
CA THR A 123 4.33 -0.30 -7.16
C THR A 123 3.63 -1.63 -6.93
N ARG A 124 4.05 -2.38 -5.89
CA ARG A 124 3.42 -3.65 -5.49
C ARG A 124 1.96 -3.46 -5.11
N ASP A 125 1.65 -2.48 -4.26
CA ASP A 125 0.29 -2.27 -3.76
C ASP A 125 -0.65 -1.82 -4.90
N TYR A 126 -0.19 -0.92 -5.79
CA TYR A 126 -0.95 -0.50 -6.97
C TYR A 126 -1.21 -1.65 -7.95
N ASN A 127 -0.15 -2.38 -8.33
CA ASN A 127 -0.29 -3.51 -9.25
C ASN A 127 -1.12 -4.64 -8.64
N GLY A 128 -1.01 -4.88 -7.33
CA GLY A 128 -1.82 -5.88 -6.66
C GLY A 128 -3.31 -5.54 -6.62
N MET A 129 -3.66 -4.25 -6.57
CA MET A 129 -5.05 -3.81 -6.74
C MET A 129 -5.54 -3.96 -8.17
N LEU A 130 -4.69 -3.71 -9.18
CA LEU A 130 -5.03 -4.02 -10.57
C LEU A 130 -5.24 -5.52 -10.76
N GLN A 131 -4.40 -6.35 -10.14
CA GLN A 131 -4.52 -7.80 -10.17
C GLN A 131 -5.87 -8.26 -9.60
N TYR A 132 -6.34 -7.67 -8.50
CA TYR A 132 -7.69 -7.91 -8.00
C TYR A 132 -8.76 -7.70 -9.08
N VAL A 133 -8.69 -6.59 -9.82
CA VAL A 133 -9.66 -6.30 -10.89
C VAL A 133 -9.61 -7.38 -11.97
N LEU A 134 -8.43 -7.84 -12.36
CA LEU A 134 -8.27 -8.92 -13.34
C LEU A 134 -8.85 -10.25 -12.83
N LEU A 135 -8.52 -10.65 -11.61
CA LEU A 135 -9.02 -11.88 -10.99
C LEU A 135 -10.54 -11.84 -10.79
N ARG A 136 -11.10 -10.67 -10.48
CA ARG A 136 -12.57 -10.48 -10.39
C ARG A 136 -13.26 -10.74 -11.72
N ARG A 137 -12.67 -10.29 -12.85
CA ARG A 137 -13.24 -10.54 -14.19
C ARG A 137 -13.21 -12.03 -14.56
N GLN A 138 -12.22 -12.75 -14.04
CA GLN A 138 -12.05 -14.20 -14.23
C GLN A 138 -12.82 -15.05 -13.22
N ASN A 139 -13.59 -14.44 -12.31
CA ASN A 139 -14.26 -15.12 -11.18
C ASN A 139 -13.31 -15.92 -10.27
N LEU A 140 -12.03 -15.55 -10.20
CA LEU A 140 -11.04 -16.19 -9.31
C LEU A 140 -11.10 -15.65 -7.86
N ILE A 141 -11.72 -14.50 -7.65
CA ILE A 141 -11.90 -13.89 -6.34
C ILE A 141 -13.30 -13.29 -6.21
N THR A 142 -13.85 -13.25 -5.00
CA THR A 142 -15.14 -12.62 -4.67
C THR A 142 -14.98 -11.12 -4.39
N ALA A 143 -16.07 -10.36 -4.53
CA ALA A 143 -16.11 -8.99 -4.03
C ALA A 143 -16.50 -9.00 -2.55
N PRO A 144 -16.03 -8.01 -1.77
CA PRO A 144 -16.52 -7.84 -0.42
C PRO A 144 -18.02 -7.55 -0.42
N VAL A 145 -18.71 -8.05 0.60
CA VAL A 145 -20.12 -7.74 0.83
C VAL A 145 -20.18 -6.51 1.74
N VAL A 146 -20.84 -5.47 1.26
CA VAL A 146 -21.05 -4.22 2.00
C VAL A 146 -22.52 -4.09 2.35
N THR A 147 -22.79 -3.89 3.63
CA THR A 147 -24.11 -3.53 4.17
C THR A 147 -24.16 -2.03 4.46
N GLU A 148 -25.33 -1.43 4.26
CA GLU A 148 -25.60 -0.02 4.55
C GLU A 148 -26.83 0.06 5.46
N ARG A 149 -26.70 0.75 6.58
CA ARG A 149 -27.79 1.03 7.51
C ARG A 149 -27.99 2.53 7.57
N GLN A 150 -29.18 2.98 7.18
CA GLN A 150 -29.56 4.39 7.29
C GLN A 150 -30.48 4.58 8.50
N GLN A 151 -30.16 5.55 9.35
CA GLN A 151 -30.99 5.98 10.47
C GLN A 151 -31.35 7.46 10.29
N THR A 152 -32.65 7.77 10.31
CA THR A 152 -33.13 9.13 10.03
C THR A 152 -32.75 10.11 11.13
N VAL A 153 -32.77 9.66 12.39
CA VAL A 153 -32.41 10.46 13.57
C VAL A 153 -31.74 9.55 14.63
N THR A 154 -30.56 9.93 15.09
CA THR A 154 -29.81 9.27 16.18
C THR A 154 -29.23 10.34 17.11
N GLY A 155 -29.34 10.17 18.43
CA GLY A 155 -28.84 11.20 19.34
C GLY A 155 -29.32 11.10 20.79
N ASP A 156 -28.78 11.97 21.63
CA ASP A 156 -29.21 12.22 23.01
C ASP A 156 -29.63 13.69 23.19
N SER A 157 -29.86 14.13 24.44
CA SER A 157 -30.27 15.51 24.74
C SER A 157 -29.26 16.57 24.31
N ASN A 158 -27.99 16.19 24.11
CA ASN A 158 -26.87 17.10 23.84
C ASN A 158 -26.37 16.98 22.40
N LYS A 159 -26.71 15.92 21.67
CA LYS A 159 -26.29 15.71 20.28
C LYS A 159 -27.38 15.02 19.46
N LEU A 160 -27.88 15.72 18.46
CA LEU A 160 -28.78 15.19 17.43
C LEU A 160 -28.01 14.97 16.12
N THR A 161 -28.03 13.75 15.62
CA THR A 161 -27.51 13.38 14.29
C THR A 161 -28.72 13.06 13.40
N THR A 162 -28.78 13.68 12.23
CA THR A 162 -29.86 13.45 11.26
C THR A 162 -29.27 12.89 9.98
N GLY A 163 -29.95 11.93 9.35
CA GLY A 163 -29.47 11.30 8.12
C GLY A 163 -28.20 10.45 8.28
N ASP A 164 -28.04 9.81 9.44
CA ASP A 164 -26.91 8.93 9.73
C ASP A 164 -26.90 7.71 8.79
N ARG A 165 -25.74 7.44 8.18
CA ARG A 165 -25.54 6.30 7.27
C ARG A 165 -24.28 5.56 7.68
N GLU A 166 -24.45 4.34 8.15
CA GLU A 166 -23.35 3.45 8.49
C GLU A 166 -23.15 2.44 7.35
N ARG A 167 -21.92 2.30 6.87
CA ARG A 167 -21.53 1.24 5.94
C ARG A 167 -20.52 0.32 6.58
N ARG A 168 -20.71 -0.98 6.40
CA ARG A 168 -19.84 -2.01 6.97
C ARG A 168 -19.46 -3.05 5.93
N LEU A 169 -18.21 -3.51 5.99
CA LEU A 169 -17.75 -4.70 5.28
C LEU A 169 -18.20 -5.92 6.08
N GLU A 170 -19.26 -6.56 5.62
CA GLU A 170 -19.84 -7.77 6.24
C GLU A 170 -19.02 -9.00 5.92
N SER A 171 -18.55 -9.12 4.68
CA SER A 171 -17.67 -10.20 4.23
C SER A 171 -16.53 -9.66 3.39
N ARG A 172 -15.37 -10.28 3.55
CA ARG A 172 -14.12 -9.88 2.89
C ARG A 172 -14.03 -10.47 1.49
N ALA A 173 -13.21 -9.86 0.63
CA ALA A 173 -12.84 -10.50 -0.63
C ALA A 173 -12.06 -11.80 -0.33
N GLY A 174 -12.33 -12.87 -1.10
CA GLY A 174 -11.66 -14.16 -0.92
C GLY A 174 -11.59 -14.95 -2.21
N PHE A 175 -10.55 -15.78 -2.33
CA PHE A 175 -10.35 -16.59 -3.54
C PHE A 175 -11.44 -17.65 -3.69
N VAL A 176 -11.87 -17.86 -4.93
CA VAL A 176 -12.81 -18.91 -5.29
C VAL A 176 -12.01 -20.17 -5.57
N THR A 177 -12.11 -21.17 -4.71
CA THR A 177 -11.40 -22.44 -4.87
C THR A 177 -12.11 -23.41 -5.82
N ASP A 178 -13.40 -23.18 -6.09
CA ASP A 178 -14.21 -23.97 -7.01
C ASP A 178 -13.94 -23.57 -8.47
N LYS A 179 -13.17 -24.40 -9.17
CA LYS A 179 -12.76 -24.20 -10.57
C LYS A 179 -13.93 -24.11 -11.54
N ALA A 180 -15.08 -24.71 -11.26
CA ALA A 180 -16.24 -24.67 -12.16
C ALA A 180 -16.81 -23.24 -12.31
N LYS A 181 -16.53 -22.35 -11.36
CA LYS A 181 -16.99 -20.96 -11.37
C LYS A 181 -16.04 -20.01 -12.12
N TRP A 182 -14.84 -20.49 -12.45
CA TRP A 182 -13.80 -19.68 -13.08
C TRP A 182 -14.13 -19.42 -14.55
N LYS A 183 -13.72 -18.25 -15.03
CA LYS A 183 -13.79 -17.86 -16.44
C LYS A 183 -12.37 -17.79 -17.00
N PRO A 184 -11.88 -18.85 -17.66
CA PRO A 184 -10.52 -18.88 -18.15
C PRO A 184 -10.31 -17.84 -19.25
N VAL A 185 -9.16 -17.18 -19.24
CA VAL A 185 -8.70 -16.35 -20.35
C VAL A 185 -7.99 -17.26 -21.34
N ILE A 186 -8.56 -17.42 -22.54
CA ILE A 186 -7.92 -18.17 -23.61
C ILE A 186 -6.96 -17.19 -24.31
N ASN A 187 -5.67 -17.23 -23.92
CA ASN A 187 -4.63 -16.58 -24.72
C ASN A 187 -4.29 -17.50 -25.89
N THR A 188 -4.91 -17.27 -27.05
CA THR A 188 -4.40 -17.81 -28.31
C THR A 188 -3.08 -17.11 -28.64
N GLU A 189 -1.98 -17.63 -28.14
CA GLU A 189 -0.67 -17.35 -28.70
C GLU A 189 -0.66 -17.93 -30.13
N LYS A 190 -0.61 -17.05 -31.14
CA LYS A 190 -0.29 -17.47 -32.50
C LYS A 190 1.16 -17.94 -32.50
N ARG A 191 1.33 -19.26 -32.61
CA ARG A 191 2.59 -19.91 -32.99
C ARG A 191 3.05 -19.47 -34.38
#